data_AF-A0A959M110-F1
#
_entry.id   AF-A0A959M110-F1
#
_cell.length_a   1.000
_cell.length_b   1.000
_cell.length_c   1.000
_cell.angle_alpha   90.00
_cell.angle_beta   90.00
_cell.angle_gamma   90.00
#
_symmetry.space_group_name_H-M   'P 1'
#
loop_
_entity.id
_entity.type
_entity.pdbx_description
1 polymer ?
#
loop_
_entity_poly.entity_id
_entity_poly.type
_entity_poly.pdbx_seq_one_letter_code
_entity_poly.pdbx_strand_id
1 'polypeptide(L)'
;MQRFFGLFLALGLTFSLYSQGSGPMYTVQIGTFLESKSSDFEGIRPYGFLYASSLGGNMSRIFMGGYNSFESAEAIAQQTRQKGYIDASVVQLDPSKGQIVTVIQLGVEDGTKAIDWPKFQKAGKLFVLLNNQQVKVVAGIYPDIDAAKASLRDIRQKGFDDAFIKNVNSVLLHEVDAFITGKTASKTVPQEYSFDAPQATMPQSALEPMPQEYDVVAPIPKGMTSSPAPPQAMVVNEPSIRSNIKRTSALDLQRLLKKEGSYKSSLDGYYGKGTKSAYDQVYNNLSSIQKYRKFAESRSFDEGSDQVGIQYYINNIPYDQRTSESGLQKINAPIAMAYRAYILFVNGQSGTPVNNLMNQAIQGAFSSSKPNPVPGFDYTAAYAYTSLDQLILHLRYIHAATDDADVPCWLFQLHPAEAMRAFEPGQSMSSNNYRIQNCGGFSDWEEVRLLTTIAEDMNAGSSVNPAELSDGRSRQTRYLLAPKALSEQEDSAVASWHKSLQTNLAQWALKDAMLEDTYTAFGIAFYQTQVLLEDYYMDKGLNSGEAEGLALATLKAMIGPYVKRFI
;
A
#
# COMPACT_ATOMS: atom_id res chain seq x y z
N MET A 1 1.32 -47.77 64.99
CA MET A 1 0.71 -46.45 65.24
C MET A 1 0.72 -45.69 63.92
N GLN A 2 -0.31 -45.83 63.08
CA GLN A 2 -1.54 -45.02 63.06
C GLN A 2 -1.31 -43.53 62.73
N ARG A 3 -1.75 -43.19 61.49
CA ARG A 3 -2.56 -42.01 61.10
C ARG A 3 -1.89 -40.63 61.05
N PHE A 4 -1.79 -40.09 59.82
CA PHE A 4 -2.15 -38.72 59.36
C PHE A 4 -1.59 -38.57 57.91
N PHE A 5 -2.18 -39.17 56.88
CA PHE A 5 -3.30 -38.69 56.04
C PHE A 5 -3.46 -37.16 55.91
N GLY A 6 -2.96 -36.63 54.78
CA GLY A 6 -3.76 -35.86 53.82
C GLY A 6 -3.80 -34.34 54.00
N LEU A 7 -3.07 -33.60 53.14
CA LEU A 7 -3.59 -32.53 52.28
C LEU A 7 -2.48 -31.94 51.40
N PHE A 8 -2.84 -31.44 50.21
CA PHE A 8 -2.03 -30.75 49.20
C PHE A 8 -1.23 -31.60 48.20
N LEU A 9 -1.96 -32.44 47.45
CA LEU A 9 -1.60 -32.80 46.07
C LEU A 9 -2.60 -32.12 45.12
N ALA A 10 -2.33 -30.86 44.78
CA ALA A 10 -3.00 -30.12 43.72
C ALA A 10 -2.02 -29.11 43.11
N LEU A 11 -0.89 -29.60 42.59
CA LEU A 11 -0.10 -28.80 41.64
C LEU A 11 -0.77 -28.94 40.28
N GLY A 12 -1.40 -27.84 39.86
CA GLY A 12 -2.21 -27.75 38.66
C GLY A 12 -1.44 -28.15 37.41
N LEU A 13 -2.06 -29.07 36.66
CA LEU A 13 -1.96 -29.14 35.22
C LEU A 13 -2.24 -27.74 34.66
N THR A 14 -1.19 -26.98 34.36
CA THR A 14 -1.29 -25.85 33.44
C THR A 14 -1.58 -26.44 32.07
N PHE A 15 -2.86 -26.53 31.71
CA PHE A 15 -3.25 -26.60 30.32
C PHE A 15 -2.69 -25.35 29.65
N SER A 16 -1.63 -25.52 28.86
CA SER A 16 -1.26 -24.55 27.84
C SER A 16 -2.46 -24.44 26.91
N LEU A 17 -3.30 -23.44 27.14
CA LEU A 17 -4.21 -22.93 26.13
C LEU A 17 -3.32 -22.47 24.98
N TYR A 18 -3.14 -23.33 23.99
CA TYR A 18 -2.75 -22.89 22.66
C TYR A 18 -3.82 -21.89 22.23
N SER A 19 -3.49 -20.61 22.37
CA SER A 19 -4.10 -19.54 21.60
C SER A 19 -4.21 -20.06 20.16
N GLN A 20 -5.44 -20.24 19.67
CA GLN A 20 -5.69 -20.51 18.26
C GLN A 20 -5.35 -19.22 17.53
N GLY A 21 -4.05 -19.05 17.29
CA GLY A 21 -3.47 -17.85 16.71
C GLY A 21 -4.10 -17.56 15.36
N SER A 22 -4.23 -16.26 15.08
CA SER A 22 -4.35 -15.69 13.74
C SER A 22 -3.62 -16.58 12.73
N GLY A 23 -4.28 -16.94 11.63
CA GLY A 23 -3.65 -17.67 10.53
C GLY A 23 -2.39 -16.96 10.02
N PRO A 24 -1.63 -17.56 9.09
CA PRO A 24 -0.41 -16.92 8.59
C PRO A 24 -0.72 -15.49 8.13
N MET A 25 0.13 -14.56 8.55
CA MET A 25 0.00 -13.14 8.19
C MET A 25 0.92 -12.77 7.04
N TYR A 26 1.82 -13.67 6.62
CA TYR A 26 2.82 -13.40 5.60
C TYR A 26 2.97 -14.58 4.64
N THR A 27 3.38 -14.32 3.41
CA THR A 27 3.82 -15.30 2.41
C THR A 27 5.04 -14.75 1.68
N VAL A 28 5.79 -15.59 0.96
CA VAL A 28 6.90 -15.12 0.11
C VAL A 28 6.45 -15.15 -1.33
N GLN A 29 6.37 -14.00 -2.00
CA GLN A 29 6.26 -13.93 -3.44
C GLN A 29 7.64 -14.22 -4.05
N ILE A 30 7.73 -15.20 -4.95
CA ILE A 30 8.98 -15.57 -5.63
C ILE A 30 9.20 -14.71 -6.87
N GLY A 31 8.11 -14.40 -7.59
CA GLY A 31 8.15 -13.63 -8.83
C GLY A 31 6.96 -13.93 -9.74
N THR A 32 6.99 -13.36 -10.93
CA THR A 32 5.99 -13.61 -11.99
C THR A 32 6.64 -14.37 -13.13
N PHE A 33 6.03 -15.47 -13.56
CA PHE A 33 6.61 -16.40 -14.53
C PHE A 33 5.60 -16.76 -15.62
N LEU A 34 6.10 -16.92 -16.84
CA LEU A 34 5.33 -17.41 -17.98
C LEU A 34 5.32 -18.95 -17.98
N GLU A 35 4.14 -19.56 -18.11
CA GLU A 35 3.94 -21.02 -18.25
C GLU A 35 4.63 -21.88 -17.17
N SER A 36 4.73 -21.34 -15.95
CA SER A 36 5.42 -21.99 -14.84
C SER A 36 4.72 -23.26 -14.34
N LYS A 37 5.51 -24.25 -13.95
CA LYS A 37 5.08 -25.48 -13.30
C LYS A 37 5.78 -25.64 -11.96
N SER A 38 5.17 -26.31 -11.00
CA SER A 38 5.79 -26.51 -9.68
C SER A 38 7.17 -27.19 -9.75
N SER A 39 7.42 -28.01 -10.78
CA SER A 39 8.73 -28.64 -11.03
C SER A 39 9.86 -27.66 -11.35
N ASP A 40 9.55 -26.46 -11.81
CA ASP A 40 10.55 -25.45 -12.19
C ASP A 40 11.21 -24.81 -10.94
N PHE A 41 10.70 -25.13 -9.75
CA PHE A 41 11.09 -24.56 -8.46
C PHE A 41 11.59 -25.61 -7.46
N GLU A 42 11.98 -26.80 -7.92
CA GLU A 42 12.48 -27.88 -7.04
C GLU A 42 13.69 -27.44 -6.19
N GLY A 43 14.51 -26.51 -6.69
CA GLY A 43 15.66 -25.96 -5.96
C GLY A 43 15.32 -25.16 -4.70
N ILE A 44 14.07 -24.72 -4.55
CA ILE A 44 13.57 -23.91 -3.42
C ILE A 44 12.39 -24.57 -2.69
N ARG A 45 11.88 -25.71 -3.19
CA ARG A 45 10.84 -26.50 -2.54
C ARG A 45 11.13 -26.87 -1.07
N PRO A 46 12.39 -27.16 -0.65
CA PRO A 46 12.68 -27.41 0.76
C PRO A 46 12.39 -26.22 1.70
N TYR A 47 12.22 -25.02 1.17
CA TYR A 47 11.97 -23.81 1.95
C TYR A 47 10.49 -23.59 2.28
N GLY A 48 9.58 -24.18 1.50
CA GLY A 48 8.15 -24.09 1.76
C GLY A 48 7.28 -24.59 0.62
N PHE A 49 5.98 -24.69 0.91
CA PHE A 49 4.99 -25.11 -0.08
C PHE A 49 4.74 -24.04 -1.14
N LEU A 50 4.76 -24.43 -2.41
CA LEU A 50 4.60 -23.51 -3.54
C LEU A 50 3.16 -23.49 -4.04
N TYR A 51 2.65 -22.29 -4.34
CA TYR A 51 1.36 -22.11 -4.99
C TYR A 51 1.40 -20.94 -5.98
N ALA A 52 0.44 -20.93 -6.90
CA ALA A 52 0.37 -19.93 -7.96
C ALA A 52 -0.94 -19.14 -7.87
N SER A 53 -0.89 -17.89 -8.33
CA SER A 53 -2.06 -17.11 -8.69
C SER A 53 -1.97 -16.72 -10.17
N SER A 54 -2.99 -17.04 -10.96
CA SER A 54 -3.01 -16.73 -12.38
C SER A 54 -3.23 -15.23 -12.61
N LEU A 55 -2.43 -14.62 -13.49
CA LEU A 55 -2.59 -13.22 -13.92
C LEU A 55 -3.25 -13.10 -15.31
N GLY A 56 -3.72 -14.22 -15.89
CA GLY A 56 -4.12 -14.29 -17.28
C GLY A 56 -2.93 -14.36 -18.25
N GLY A 57 -3.19 -14.65 -19.54
CA GLY A 57 -2.15 -14.63 -20.59
C GLY A 57 -0.96 -15.57 -20.36
N ASN A 58 -1.20 -16.78 -19.82
CA ASN A 58 -0.20 -17.78 -19.42
C ASN A 58 0.79 -17.33 -18.33
N MET A 59 0.59 -16.16 -17.71
CA MET A 59 1.42 -15.68 -16.61
C MET A 59 0.84 -16.10 -15.27
N SER A 60 1.72 -16.50 -14.36
CA SER A 60 1.37 -16.83 -12.97
C SER A 60 2.35 -16.17 -12.02
N ARG A 61 1.81 -15.61 -10.94
CA ARG A 61 2.59 -15.14 -9.80
C ARG A 61 2.79 -16.30 -8.84
N ILE A 62 4.04 -16.60 -8.50
CA ILE A 62 4.39 -17.75 -7.68
C ILE A 62 4.69 -17.29 -6.25
N PHE A 63 4.13 -18.03 -5.30
CA PHE A 63 4.24 -17.77 -3.87
C PHE A 63 4.76 -19.00 -3.15
N MET A 64 5.29 -18.79 -1.94
CA MET A 64 5.81 -19.84 -1.08
C MET A 64 5.38 -19.64 0.37
N GLY A 65 4.80 -20.70 0.94
CA GLY A 65 4.53 -20.83 2.36
C GLY A 65 3.45 -19.89 2.89
N GLY A 66 3.23 -19.97 4.20
CA GLY A 66 2.42 -19.03 4.95
C GLY A 66 3.00 -18.92 6.34
N TYR A 67 3.45 -17.75 6.75
CA TYR A 67 4.27 -17.53 7.94
C TYR A 67 3.53 -16.67 8.96
N ASN A 68 3.72 -16.99 10.24
CA ASN A 68 3.08 -16.25 11.33
C ASN A 68 3.88 -14.99 11.73
N SER A 69 5.13 -14.86 11.28
CA SER A 69 5.96 -13.67 11.51
C SER A 69 6.70 -13.26 10.25
N PHE A 70 6.94 -11.95 10.11
CA PHE A 70 7.73 -11.42 9.02
C PHE A 70 9.16 -11.97 9.03
N GLU A 71 9.81 -12.11 10.20
CA GLU A 71 11.20 -12.58 10.25
C GLU A 71 11.33 -13.98 9.66
N SER A 72 10.36 -14.86 9.92
CA SER A 72 10.34 -16.20 9.35
C SER A 72 10.11 -16.19 7.83
N ALA A 73 9.26 -15.30 7.32
CA ALA A 73 9.05 -15.14 5.88
C ALA A 73 10.28 -14.53 5.18
N GLU A 74 10.90 -13.52 5.78
CA GLU A 74 12.05 -12.81 5.20
C GLU A 74 13.30 -13.69 5.18
N ALA A 75 13.51 -14.53 6.20
CA ALA A 75 14.57 -15.54 6.17
C ALA A 75 14.42 -16.48 4.96
N ILE A 76 13.19 -16.90 4.64
CA ILE A 76 12.92 -17.72 3.46
C ILE A 76 13.07 -16.93 2.15
N ALA A 77 12.63 -15.67 2.11
CA ALA A 77 12.83 -14.80 0.95
C ALA A 77 14.34 -14.62 0.65
N GLN A 78 15.17 -14.39 1.66
CA GLN A 78 16.63 -14.29 1.51
C GLN A 78 17.25 -15.58 0.97
N GLN A 79 16.88 -16.73 1.51
CA GLN A 79 17.35 -18.03 1.02
C GLN A 79 16.93 -18.25 -0.44
N THR A 80 15.73 -17.82 -0.80
CA THR A 80 15.19 -17.90 -2.15
C THR A 80 15.95 -16.98 -3.12
N ARG A 81 16.28 -15.75 -2.70
CA ARG A 81 17.13 -14.82 -3.48
C ARG A 81 18.54 -15.39 -3.71
N GLN A 82 19.14 -16.02 -2.70
CA GLN A 82 20.44 -16.69 -2.82
C GLN A 82 20.43 -17.87 -3.82
N LYS A 83 19.26 -18.42 -4.14
CA LYS A 83 19.06 -19.46 -5.16
C LYS A 83 18.79 -18.92 -6.57
N GLY A 84 18.87 -17.60 -6.78
CA GLY A 84 18.74 -16.96 -8.08
C GLY A 84 17.38 -16.32 -8.36
N TYR A 85 16.43 -16.41 -7.42
CA TYR A 85 15.13 -15.77 -7.52
C TYR A 85 15.21 -14.36 -6.91
N ILE A 86 15.90 -13.45 -7.59
CA ILE A 86 16.26 -12.11 -7.07
C ILE A 86 15.05 -11.25 -6.67
N ASP A 87 13.89 -11.49 -7.28
CA ASP A 87 12.64 -10.76 -7.03
C ASP A 87 11.83 -11.31 -5.85
N ALA A 88 12.37 -12.31 -5.13
CA ALA A 88 11.63 -12.89 -4.02
C ALA A 88 11.46 -11.87 -2.88
N SER A 89 10.23 -11.64 -2.42
CA SER A 89 9.85 -10.66 -1.41
C SER A 89 8.77 -11.18 -0.48
N VAL A 90 8.66 -10.63 0.72
CA VAL A 90 7.58 -10.97 1.67
C VAL A 90 6.33 -10.15 1.34
N VAL A 91 5.18 -10.81 1.32
CA VAL A 91 3.85 -10.21 1.14
C VAL A 91 3.03 -10.44 2.40
N GLN A 92 2.42 -9.38 2.93
CA GLN A 92 1.49 -9.51 4.04
C GLN A 92 0.11 -9.93 3.53
N LEU A 93 -0.45 -10.97 4.13
CA LEU A 93 -1.84 -11.38 3.93
C LEU A 93 -2.72 -10.47 4.78
N ASP A 94 -3.76 -9.89 4.17
CA ASP A 94 -4.72 -9.02 4.85
C ASP A 94 -6.03 -9.79 5.10
N PRO A 95 -6.27 -10.29 6.32
CA PRO A 95 -7.48 -11.04 6.62
C PRO A 95 -8.76 -10.19 6.50
N SER A 96 -8.67 -8.85 6.54
CA SER A 96 -9.85 -7.99 6.41
C SER A 96 -10.48 -8.04 5.01
N LYS A 97 -9.69 -8.41 4.00
CA LYS A 97 -10.17 -8.60 2.61
C LYS A 97 -10.89 -9.93 2.39
N GLY A 98 -10.88 -10.81 3.39
CA GLY A 98 -11.53 -12.11 3.32
C GLY A 98 -12.80 -12.17 4.14
N GLN A 99 -13.58 -13.21 3.88
CA GLN A 99 -14.76 -13.54 4.65
C GLN A 99 -14.53 -14.84 5.41
N ILE A 100 -15.19 -15.00 6.54
CA ILE A 100 -15.19 -16.27 7.25
C ILE A 100 -16.05 -17.26 6.47
N VAL A 101 -15.43 -18.34 6.01
CA VAL A 101 -16.08 -19.43 5.27
C VAL A 101 -15.91 -20.75 6.01
N THR A 102 -16.87 -21.66 5.80
CA THR A 102 -16.83 -22.99 6.39
C THR A 102 -16.14 -23.96 5.43
N VAL A 103 -15.17 -24.74 5.90
CA VAL A 103 -14.46 -25.75 5.09
C VAL A 103 -14.35 -27.07 5.87
N ILE A 104 -14.05 -28.17 5.17
CA ILE A 104 -13.82 -29.48 5.79
C ILE A 104 -12.34 -29.82 5.71
N GLN A 105 -11.63 -29.84 6.84
CA GLN A 105 -10.21 -30.21 6.86
C GLN A 105 -10.06 -31.74 6.75
N LEU A 106 -9.28 -32.19 5.78
CA LEU A 106 -9.05 -33.61 5.46
C LEU A 106 -7.79 -34.17 6.13
N GLY A 107 -6.77 -33.33 6.33
CA GLY A 107 -5.47 -33.74 6.85
C GLY A 107 -4.47 -32.59 6.92
N VAL A 108 -3.31 -32.88 7.50
CA VAL A 108 -2.16 -31.97 7.57
C VAL A 108 -0.96 -32.69 6.99
N GLU A 109 -0.32 -32.08 6.00
CA GLU A 109 0.83 -32.60 5.28
C GLU A 109 2.05 -31.70 5.51
N ASP A 110 3.23 -32.25 5.27
CA ASP A 110 4.50 -31.53 5.30
C ASP A 110 4.71 -30.79 3.96
N GLY A 111 4.68 -29.45 4.02
CA GLY A 111 4.77 -28.57 2.88
C GLY A 111 6.11 -28.59 2.15
N THR A 112 7.16 -29.16 2.75
CA THR A 112 8.46 -29.32 2.10
C THR A 112 8.59 -30.66 1.36
N LYS A 113 7.53 -31.50 1.36
CA LYS A 113 7.52 -32.83 0.72
C LYS A 113 6.49 -32.90 -0.40
N ALA A 114 6.51 -34.01 -1.15
CA ALA A 114 5.49 -34.32 -2.12
C ALA A 114 4.19 -34.74 -1.42
N ILE A 115 3.08 -34.09 -1.75
CA ILE A 115 1.75 -34.43 -1.27
C ILE A 115 1.09 -35.40 -2.25
N ASP A 116 0.52 -36.49 -1.75
CA ASP A 116 -0.26 -37.44 -2.55
C ASP A 116 -1.64 -36.84 -2.91
N TRP A 117 -1.66 -35.98 -3.93
CA TRP A 117 -2.89 -35.34 -4.40
C TRP A 117 -3.99 -36.33 -4.82
N PRO A 118 -3.70 -37.46 -5.50
CA PRO A 118 -4.70 -38.49 -5.80
C PRO A 118 -5.47 -39.01 -4.58
N LYS A 119 -4.82 -39.11 -3.42
CA LYS A 119 -5.51 -39.43 -2.15
C LYS A 119 -6.60 -38.40 -1.85
N PHE A 120 -6.26 -37.11 -1.87
CA PHE A 120 -7.16 -36.01 -1.49
C PHE A 120 -8.25 -35.69 -2.53
N GLN A 121 -7.96 -35.86 -3.83
CA GLN A 121 -8.89 -35.52 -4.91
C GLN A 121 -10.23 -36.26 -4.86
N LYS A 122 -10.30 -37.39 -4.15
CA LYS A 122 -11.54 -38.13 -3.87
C LYS A 122 -12.57 -37.28 -3.10
N ALA A 123 -12.14 -36.28 -2.33
CA ALA A 123 -12.99 -35.41 -1.53
C ALA A 123 -13.64 -34.25 -2.33
N GLY A 124 -13.34 -34.12 -3.63
CA GLY A 124 -13.91 -33.08 -4.50
C GLY A 124 -12.99 -31.87 -4.68
N LYS A 125 -13.56 -30.66 -4.71
CA LYS A 125 -12.80 -29.41 -4.89
C LYS A 125 -11.93 -29.14 -3.65
N LEU A 126 -10.62 -29.00 -3.85
CA LEU A 126 -9.62 -28.90 -2.79
C LEU A 126 -9.02 -27.50 -2.67
N PHE A 127 -8.68 -27.14 -1.44
CA PHE A 127 -7.92 -25.95 -1.10
C PHE A 127 -6.84 -26.33 -0.07
N VAL A 128 -5.85 -25.47 0.09
CA VAL A 128 -4.85 -25.58 1.14
C VAL A 128 -4.87 -24.35 2.04
N LEU A 129 -4.59 -24.59 3.33
CA LEU A 129 -4.24 -23.55 4.30
C LEU A 129 -2.80 -23.78 4.70
N LEU A 130 -1.99 -22.75 4.59
CA LEU A 130 -0.57 -22.81 4.94
C LEU A 130 -0.39 -22.37 6.39
N ASN A 131 0.51 -23.02 7.13
CA ASN A 131 0.92 -22.56 8.45
C ASN A 131 2.34 -23.04 8.72
N ASN A 132 3.30 -22.13 8.56
CA ASN A 132 4.72 -22.39 8.46
C ASN A 132 4.99 -23.47 7.39
N GLN A 133 5.58 -24.59 7.80
CA GLN A 133 5.86 -25.73 6.93
C GLN A 133 4.69 -26.73 6.84
N GLN A 134 3.55 -26.46 7.47
CA GLN A 134 2.39 -27.35 7.40
C GLN A 134 1.41 -26.91 6.32
N VAL A 135 0.90 -27.88 5.58
CA VAL A 135 -0.14 -27.71 4.57
C VAL A 135 -1.39 -28.44 5.07
N LYS A 136 -2.41 -27.68 5.49
CA LYS A 136 -3.70 -28.28 5.86
C LYS A 136 -4.54 -28.39 4.60
N VAL A 137 -4.82 -29.61 4.17
CA VAL A 137 -5.66 -29.86 3.00
C VAL A 137 -7.12 -29.80 3.43
N VAL A 138 -7.92 -28.99 2.74
CA VAL A 138 -9.35 -28.82 3.01
C VAL A 138 -10.18 -29.06 1.75
N ALA A 139 -11.42 -29.48 1.92
CA ALA A 139 -12.39 -29.71 0.86
C ALA A 139 -13.57 -28.74 0.99
N GLY A 140 -13.99 -28.22 -0.18
CA GLY A 140 -15.17 -27.38 -0.33
C GLY A 140 -15.08 -26.02 0.36
N ILE A 141 -16.01 -25.14 -0.02
CA ILE A 141 -16.31 -23.89 0.67
C ILE A 141 -17.82 -23.89 0.87
N TYR A 142 -18.26 -23.80 2.12
CA TYR A 142 -19.65 -23.89 2.52
C TYR A 142 -20.08 -22.57 3.19
N PRO A 143 -21.34 -22.14 2.98
CA PRO A 143 -21.85 -20.91 3.59
C PRO A 143 -21.91 -21.02 5.11
N ASP A 144 -22.19 -22.21 5.65
CA ASP A 144 -22.32 -22.47 7.08
C ASP A 144 -21.98 -23.94 7.44
N ILE A 145 -21.98 -24.21 8.74
CA ILE A 145 -21.69 -25.53 9.32
C ILE A 145 -22.74 -26.56 8.92
N ASP A 146 -24.01 -26.18 8.78
CA ASP A 146 -25.09 -27.11 8.47
C ASP A 146 -25.01 -27.62 7.03
N ALA A 147 -24.68 -26.74 6.08
CA ALA A 147 -24.35 -27.09 4.71
C ALA A 147 -23.14 -28.05 4.64
N ALA A 148 -22.11 -27.83 5.48
CA ALA A 148 -20.92 -28.66 5.52
C ALA A 148 -21.16 -30.06 6.13
N LYS A 149 -22.13 -30.24 7.04
CA LYS A 149 -22.42 -31.54 7.70
C LYS A 149 -22.82 -32.64 6.72
N ALA A 150 -23.55 -32.30 5.65
CA ALA A 150 -23.94 -33.27 4.63
C ALA A 150 -22.72 -33.79 3.88
N SER A 151 -21.85 -32.88 3.42
CA SER A 151 -20.60 -33.24 2.74
C SER A 151 -19.58 -33.92 3.66
N LEU A 152 -19.52 -33.57 4.94
CA LEU A 152 -18.63 -34.23 5.90
C LEU A 152 -18.91 -35.73 6.02
N ARG A 153 -20.20 -36.12 6.04
CA ARG A 153 -20.60 -37.53 6.09
C ARG A 153 -20.14 -38.30 4.86
N ASP A 154 -20.32 -37.72 3.66
CA ASP A 154 -19.86 -38.30 2.40
C ASP A 154 -18.32 -38.39 2.33
N ILE A 155 -17.61 -37.33 2.74
CA ILE A 155 -16.14 -37.29 2.79
C ILE A 155 -15.59 -38.37 3.72
N ARG A 156 -16.19 -38.60 4.89
CA ARG A 156 -15.78 -39.68 5.81
C ARG A 156 -15.96 -41.07 5.17
N GLN A 157 -17.07 -41.31 4.49
CA GLN A 157 -17.30 -42.57 3.75
C GLN A 157 -16.27 -42.83 2.64
N LYS A 158 -15.59 -41.79 2.15
CA LYS A 158 -14.52 -41.88 1.15
C LYS A 158 -13.13 -42.14 1.75
N GLY A 159 -13.05 -42.39 3.06
CA GLY A 159 -11.82 -42.77 3.76
C GLY A 159 -11.10 -41.62 4.48
N PHE A 160 -11.81 -40.52 4.77
CA PHE A 160 -11.29 -39.40 5.58
C PHE A 160 -11.99 -39.36 6.94
N ASP A 161 -11.87 -40.42 7.74
CA ASP A 161 -12.61 -40.61 9.00
C ASP A 161 -12.39 -39.45 10.00
N ASP A 162 -11.16 -38.92 10.04
CA ASP A 162 -10.74 -37.81 10.90
C ASP A 162 -11.10 -36.42 10.36
N ALA A 163 -11.80 -36.33 9.21
CA ALA A 163 -12.19 -35.05 8.66
C ALA A 163 -13.11 -34.29 9.64
N PHE A 164 -12.96 -32.97 9.70
CA PHE A 164 -13.78 -32.12 10.56
C PHE A 164 -14.05 -30.75 9.94
N ILE A 165 -15.15 -30.13 10.34
CA ILE A 165 -15.58 -28.81 9.89
C ILE A 165 -14.81 -27.73 10.66
N LYS A 166 -14.37 -26.69 9.97
CA LYS A 166 -13.74 -25.52 10.58
C LYS A 166 -14.10 -24.25 9.82
N ASN A 167 -14.06 -23.14 10.54
CA ASN A 167 -14.18 -21.80 9.95
C ASN A 167 -12.79 -21.24 9.68
N VAL A 168 -12.62 -20.64 8.51
CA VAL A 168 -11.37 -20.03 8.08
C VAL A 168 -11.64 -18.75 7.32
N ASN A 169 -10.67 -17.84 7.33
CA ASN A 169 -10.72 -16.67 6.49
C ASN A 169 -10.38 -17.06 5.04
N SER A 170 -11.19 -16.64 4.08
CA SER A 170 -11.05 -17.01 2.67
C SER A 170 -9.75 -16.53 2.01
N VAL A 171 -9.12 -15.45 2.51
CA VAL A 171 -7.82 -14.96 2.01
C VAL A 171 -6.70 -15.99 2.24
N LEU A 172 -6.86 -16.89 3.20
CA LEU A 172 -5.87 -17.91 3.54
C LEU A 172 -6.04 -19.20 2.72
N LEU A 173 -7.11 -19.29 1.92
CA LEU A 173 -7.40 -20.46 1.10
C LEU A 173 -6.75 -20.31 -0.27
N HIS A 174 -5.96 -21.31 -0.65
CA HIS A 174 -5.40 -21.41 -1.99
C HIS A 174 -5.98 -22.64 -2.68
N GLU A 175 -6.59 -22.45 -3.85
CA GLU A 175 -7.18 -23.55 -4.63
C GLU A 175 -6.08 -24.50 -5.12
N VAL A 176 -6.31 -25.80 -4.99
CA VAL A 176 -5.40 -26.82 -5.52
C VAL A 176 -5.62 -26.93 -7.02
N ASP A 177 -4.71 -26.34 -7.80
CA ASP A 177 -4.80 -26.25 -9.25
C ASP A 177 -3.79 -27.16 -9.99
N ALA A 178 -3.67 -26.94 -11.29
CA ALA A 178 -2.74 -27.68 -12.15
C ALA A 178 -1.27 -27.40 -11.78
N PHE A 179 -0.94 -26.17 -11.37
CA PHE A 179 0.41 -25.82 -10.91
C PHE A 179 0.79 -26.64 -9.68
N ILE A 180 -0.08 -26.66 -8.65
CA ILE A 180 0.15 -27.38 -7.40
C ILE A 180 0.23 -28.90 -7.60
N THR A 181 -0.58 -29.44 -8.52
CA THR A 181 -0.63 -30.88 -8.80
C THR A 181 0.43 -31.35 -9.80
N GLY A 182 1.23 -30.44 -10.37
CA GLY A 182 2.27 -30.76 -11.34
C GLY A 182 1.74 -31.20 -12.71
N LYS A 183 0.48 -30.91 -13.04
CA LYS A 183 -0.12 -31.17 -14.36
C LYS A 183 -0.05 -29.90 -15.21
N THR A 184 0.16 -30.02 -16.52
CA THR A 184 0.15 -28.86 -17.42
C THR A 184 -1.23 -28.17 -17.35
N ALA A 185 -1.25 -26.87 -17.06
CA ALA A 185 -2.48 -26.10 -16.86
C ALA A 185 -3.40 -26.19 -18.08
N SER A 186 -4.60 -26.75 -17.88
CA SER A 186 -5.69 -26.57 -18.83
C SER A 186 -6.21 -25.15 -18.68
N LYS A 187 -6.36 -24.45 -19.81
CA LYS A 187 -6.87 -23.08 -19.91
C LYS A 187 -8.15 -22.94 -19.10
N THR A 188 -8.06 -22.29 -17.95
CA THR A 188 -9.24 -21.86 -17.20
C THR A 188 -9.00 -20.43 -16.75
N VAL A 189 -9.90 -19.56 -17.17
CA VAL A 189 -9.94 -18.13 -16.85
C VAL A 189 -10.18 -17.99 -15.34
N PRO A 190 -9.59 -17.00 -14.64
CA PRO A 190 -9.97 -16.69 -13.28
C PRO A 190 -11.47 -16.39 -13.23
N GLN A 191 -12.25 -17.23 -12.55
CA GLN A 191 -13.64 -16.92 -12.23
C GLN A 191 -13.60 -15.87 -11.12
N GLU A 192 -14.14 -14.68 -11.41
CA GLU A 192 -14.75 -13.85 -10.36
C GLU A 192 -15.68 -14.76 -9.54
N TYR A 193 -15.63 -14.61 -8.21
CA TYR A 193 -16.51 -15.32 -7.30
C TYR A 193 -17.97 -14.89 -7.57
N SER A 194 -18.66 -15.59 -8.49
CA SER A 194 -20.10 -15.49 -8.65
C SER A 194 -20.77 -16.33 -7.57
N PHE A 195 -21.54 -15.68 -6.71
CA PHE A 195 -22.42 -16.34 -5.75
C PHE A 195 -23.73 -16.74 -6.44
N ASP A 196 -23.69 -17.73 -7.33
CA ASP A 196 -24.91 -18.36 -7.84
C ASP A 196 -25.24 -19.58 -6.97
N ALA A 197 -26.08 -19.37 -5.96
CA ALA A 197 -26.79 -20.43 -5.26
C ALA A 197 -28.26 -20.51 -5.78
N PRO A 198 -28.84 -21.71 -5.95
CA PRO A 198 -30.20 -21.87 -6.46
C PRO A 198 -31.24 -21.23 -5.53
N GLN A 199 -32.17 -20.46 -6.13
CA GLN A 199 -33.34 -19.91 -5.44
C GLN A 199 -34.16 -21.00 -4.76
N ALA A 200 -34.20 -20.96 -3.43
CA ALA A 200 -35.29 -21.52 -2.65
C ALA A 200 -36.14 -20.37 -2.11
N THR A 201 -37.38 -20.31 -2.57
CA THR A 201 -38.44 -19.40 -2.11
C THR A 201 -38.69 -19.54 -0.62
N MET A 202 -38.72 -18.43 0.12
CA MET A 202 -39.36 -18.38 1.43
C MET A 202 -40.44 -17.29 1.50
N PRO A 203 -41.54 -17.52 2.25
CA PRO A 203 -42.66 -16.60 2.32
C PRO A 203 -42.40 -15.43 3.28
N GLN A 204 -42.98 -14.31 2.89
CA GLN A 204 -43.14 -13.05 3.61
C GLN A 204 -43.87 -13.26 4.96
N SER A 205 -43.31 -12.76 6.06
CA SER A 205 -44.10 -12.54 7.29
C SER A 205 -43.58 -11.34 8.11
N ALA A 206 -44.46 -10.34 8.17
CA ALA A 206 -44.73 -9.35 9.21
C ALA A 206 -43.57 -8.61 9.90
N LEU A 207 -43.43 -7.34 9.50
CA LEU A 207 -42.96 -6.22 10.32
C LEU A 207 -43.95 -5.93 11.44
N GLU A 208 -43.45 -5.71 12.66
CA GLU A 208 -44.05 -4.76 13.63
C GLU A 208 -42.94 -4.08 14.49
N PRO A 209 -43.20 -2.87 15.03
CA PRO A 209 -42.22 -1.80 15.08
C PRO A 209 -41.55 -1.57 16.45
N MET A 210 -40.39 -0.90 16.41
CA MET A 210 -39.68 -0.35 17.58
C MET A 210 -40.53 0.66 18.38
N PRO A 211 -40.28 0.76 19.70
CA PRO A 211 -40.39 2.01 20.44
C PRO A 211 -39.00 2.66 20.68
N GLN A 212 -38.99 3.99 20.61
CA GLN A 212 -37.85 4.89 20.83
C GLN A 212 -37.61 5.24 22.31
N GLU A 213 -36.40 5.78 22.55
CA GLU A 213 -35.96 6.68 23.66
C GLU A 213 -35.78 6.03 25.06
N TYR A 214 -34.73 6.30 25.86
CA TYR A 214 -34.06 7.57 26.18
C TYR A 214 -32.57 7.43 26.59
N ASP A 215 -31.90 8.58 26.51
CA ASP A 215 -30.85 9.15 27.38
C ASP A 215 -29.36 8.76 27.32
N VAL A 216 -28.61 9.85 27.13
CA VAL A 216 -27.16 10.04 27.15
C VAL A 216 -26.64 9.99 28.59
N VAL A 217 -25.74 9.04 28.88
CA VAL A 217 -24.63 9.23 29.85
C VAL A 217 -23.46 8.33 29.41
N ALA A 218 -22.32 8.92 29.04
CA ALA A 218 -21.04 8.20 29.00
C ALA A 218 -20.53 8.02 30.44
N PRO A 219 -19.92 6.87 30.78
CA PRO A 219 -18.46 6.84 30.76
C PRO A 219 -17.80 5.49 30.36
N ILE A 220 -16.72 5.62 29.59
CA ILE A 220 -15.47 4.83 29.48
C ILE A 220 -15.58 3.28 29.49
N PRO A 221 -15.21 2.60 28.39
CA PRO A 221 -14.74 1.21 28.44
C PRO A 221 -13.22 1.14 28.57
N LYS A 222 -12.77 0.53 29.67
CA LYS A 222 -11.48 -0.15 29.76
C LYS A 222 -11.50 -1.40 28.89
N GLY A 223 -10.44 -1.58 28.10
CA GLY A 223 -9.98 -2.89 27.64
C GLY A 223 -10.63 -3.40 26.36
N MET A 224 -9.96 -3.18 25.22
CA MET A 224 -10.00 -4.11 24.11
C MET A 224 -8.62 -4.15 23.45
N THR A 225 -8.04 -5.34 23.50
CA THR A 225 -6.93 -5.79 22.66
C THR A 225 -7.43 -5.87 21.22
N SER A 226 -7.24 -4.79 20.46
CA SER A 226 -7.21 -4.82 19.01
C SER A 226 -5.99 -4.03 18.61
N SER A 227 -5.02 -4.69 17.97
CA SER A 227 -3.91 -4.01 17.31
C SER A 227 -4.52 -2.98 16.35
N PRO A 228 -4.27 -1.68 16.52
CA PRO A 228 -4.89 -0.68 15.66
C PRO A 228 -4.28 -0.78 14.26
N ALA A 229 -5.13 -0.62 13.25
CA ALA A 229 -4.75 -0.67 11.85
C ALA A 229 -3.68 0.41 11.54
N PRO A 230 -2.74 0.13 10.61
CA PRO A 230 -1.74 1.09 10.16
C PRO A 230 -2.38 2.39 9.64
N PRO A 231 -1.61 3.49 9.50
CA PRO A 231 -2.15 4.77 9.07
C PRO A 231 -2.87 4.59 7.75
N GLN A 232 -4.17 4.89 7.74
CA GLN A 232 -4.89 5.02 6.49
C GLN A 232 -4.25 6.18 5.74
N ALA A 233 -3.81 5.90 4.51
CA ALA A 233 -3.41 6.90 3.55
C ALA A 233 -4.45 8.04 3.51
N MET A 234 -4.01 9.28 3.37
CA MET A 234 -4.94 10.40 3.19
C MET A 234 -5.68 10.18 1.87
N VAL A 235 -6.99 9.92 1.96
CA VAL A 235 -7.85 9.79 0.79
C VAL A 235 -8.13 11.19 0.25
N VAL A 236 -7.83 11.40 -1.04
CA VAL A 236 -8.10 12.64 -1.74
C VAL A 236 -9.16 12.39 -2.79
N ASN A 237 -10.35 12.96 -2.59
CA ASN A 237 -11.42 12.85 -3.57
C ASN A 237 -11.03 13.57 -4.88
N GLU A 238 -11.42 12.98 -6.01
CA GLU A 238 -11.28 13.62 -7.31
C GLU A 238 -12.11 14.91 -7.36
N PRO A 239 -11.52 16.04 -7.81
CA PRO A 239 -12.23 17.31 -7.87
C PRO A 239 -13.21 17.35 -9.04
N SER A 240 -14.22 18.21 -8.93
CA SER A 240 -15.10 18.51 -10.06
C SER A 240 -14.39 19.44 -11.04
N ILE A 241 -14.27 19.03 -12.30
CA ILE A 241 -13.61 19.84 -13.34
C ILE A 241 -14.47 21.06 -13.68
N ARG A 242 -13.95 22.27 -13.46
CA ARG A 242 -14.64 23.53 -13.81
C ARG A 242 -14.62 23.77 -15.32
N SER A 243 -15.77 23.61 -15.98
CA SER A 243 -15.86 23.74 -17.45
C SER A 243 -15.71 25.16 -17.99
N ASN A 244 -15.87 26.17 -17.13
CA ASN A 244 -15.83 27.59 -17.49
C ASN A 244 -14.43 28.23 -17.36
N ILE A 245 -13.41 27.44 -17.01
CA ILE A 245 -12.03 27.91 -16.92
C ILE A 245 -11.26 27.44 -18.15
N LYS A 246 -10.55 28.37 -18.79
CA LYS A 246 -9.70 28.09 -19.95
C LYS A 246 -8.31 27.67 -19.47
N ARG A 247 -7.79 26.56 -20.00
CA ARG A 247 -6.51 25.96 -19.58
C ARG A 247 -5.68 25.53 -20.78
N THR A 248 -4.35 25.59 -20.63
CA THR A 248 -3.41 25.01 -21.61
C THR A 248 -3.55 23.49 -21.66
N SER A 249 -3.66 22.85 -20.50
CA SER A 249 -3.85 21.39 -20.36
C SER A 249 -5.08 20.88 -21.12
N ALA A 250 -6.23 21.55 -20.96
CA ALA A 250 -7.45 21.21 -21.68
C ALA A 250 -7.29 21.44 -23.20
N LEU A 251 -6.57 22.48 -23.62
CA LEU A 251 -6.31 22.75 -25.04
C LEU A 251 -5.43 21.66 -25.67
N ASP A 252 -4.40 21.21 -24.96
CA ASP A 252 -3.51 20.15 -25.42
C ASP A 252 -4.20 18.78 -25.43
N LEU A 253 -5.02 18.49 -24.43
CA LEU A 253 -5.90 17.33 -24.43
C LEU A 253 -6.84 17.35 -25.65
N GLN A 254 -7.50 18.48 -25.93
CA GLN A 254 -8.37 18.62 -27.09
C GLN A 254 -7.63 18.37 -28.42
N ARG A 255 -6.35 18.78 -28.54
CA ARG A 255 -5.53 18.50 -29.73
C ARG A 255 -5.34 17.01 -29.93
N LEU A 256 -5.00 16.27 -28.87
CA LEU A 256 -4.85 14.82 -28.92
C LEU A 256 -6.18 14.12 -29.24
N LEU A 257 -7.26 14.48 -28.53
CA LEU A 257 -8.60 13.92 -28.78
C LEU A 257 -9.09 14.21 -30.21
N LYS A 258 -8.72 15.36 -30.78
CA LYS A 258 -9.05 15.70 -32.16
C LYS A 258 -8.24 14.89 -33.17
N LYS A 259 -6.97 14.63 -32.88
CA LYS A 259 -6.10 13.74 -33.67
C LYS A 259 -6.65 12.30 -33.69
N GLU A 260 -7.09 11.79 -32.54
CA GLU A 260 -7.77 10.49 -32.41
C GLU A 260 -9.18 10.48 -33.00
N GLY A 261 -9.68 11.64 -33.44
CA GLY A 261 -10.97 11.77 -34.07
C GLY A 261 -12.18 11.70 -33.13
N SER A 262 -12.01 11.64 -31.81
CA SER A 262 -13.14 11.69 -30.86
C SER A 262 -13.65 13.12 -30.63
N TYR A 263 -12.79 14.14 -30.75
CA TYR A 263 -13.17 15.53 -30.58
C TYR A 263 -13.37 16.24 -31.92
N LYS A 264 -14.58 16.76 -32.18
CA LYS A 264 -14.94 17.38 -33.48
C LYS A 264 -15.03 18.91 -33.44
N SER A 265 -15.14 19.50 -32.26
CA SER A 265 -15.32 20.94 -32.08
C SER A 265 -14.02 21.74 -32.30
N SER A 266 -14.12 23.07 -32.19
CA SER A 266 -12.96 23.97 -32.15
C SER A 266 -12.12 23.74 -30.89
N LEU A 267 -10.81 23.95 -31.03
CA LEU A 267 -9.87 23.94 -29.92
C LEU A 267 -9.98 25.27 -29.18
N ASP A 268 -10.51 25.26 -27.96
CA ASP A 268 -10.83 26.45 -27.19
C ASP A 268 -10.21 26.49 -25.78
N GLY A 269 -9.69 25.35 -25.32
CA GLY A 269 -9.08 25.20 -24.00
C GLY A 269 -10.08 25.10 -22.85
N TYR A 270 -11.37 24.89 -23.13
CA TYR A 270 -12.37 24.65 -22.09
C TYR A 270 -12.66 23.15 -21.93
N TYR A 271 -12.68 22.67 -20.69
CA TYR A 271 -13.13 21.30 -20.39
C TYR A 271 -14.67 21.24 -20.33
N GLY A 272 -15.31 21.48 -21.46
CA GLY A 272 -16.77 21.40 -21.60
C GLY A 272 -17.26 19.97 -21.79
N LYS A 273 -18.59 19.83 -21.94
CA LYS A 273 -19.26 18.53 -22.21
C LYS A 273 -18.65 17.80 -23.42
N GLY A 274 -18.28 18.54 -24.47
CA GLY A 274 -17.63 17.98 -25.67
C GLY A 274 -16.26 17.39 -25.38
N THR A 275 -15.43 18.09 -24.60
CA THR A 275 -14.10 17.60 -24.18
C THR A 275 -14.25 16.35 -23.31
N LYS A 276 -15.14 16.38 -22.32
CA LYS A 276 -15.42 15.22 -21.46
C LYS A 276 -15.87 14.01 -22.28
N SER A 277 -16.86 14.19 -23.16
CA SER A 277 -17.39 13.09 -23.97
C SER A 277 -16.32 12.48 -24.90
N ALA A 278 -15.46 13.32 -25.47
CA ALA A 278 -14.37 12.86 -26.34
C ALA A 278 -13.28 12.14 -25.53
N TYR A 279 -12.97 12.61 -24.32
CA TYR A 279 -12.09 11.93 -23.38
C TYR A 279 -12.66 10.57 -22.99
N ASP A 280 -13.91 10.51 -22.51
CA ASP A 280 -14.57 9.27 -22.10
C ASP A 280 -14.60 8.24 -23.26
N GLN A 281 -14.82 8.70 -24.50
CA GLN A 281 -14.77 7.84 -25.68
C GLN A 281 -13.38 7.24 -25.88
N VAL A 282 -12.32 8.05 -25.83
CA VAL A 282 -10.94 7.57 -26.04
C VAL A 282 -10.50 6.70 -24.87
N TYR A 283 -10.81 7.11 -23.64
CA TYR A 283 -10.52 6.39 -22.42
C TYR A 283 -11.07 4.96 -22.42
N ASN A 284 -12.30 4.79 -22.95
CA ASN A 284 -12.97 3.49 -22.99
C ASN A 284 -12.64 2.64 -24.23
N ASN A 285 -12.20 3.25 -25.34
CA ASN A 285 -12.09 2.54 -26.62
C ASN A 285 -10.68 2.47 -27.19
N LEU A 286 -9.76 3.36 -26.80
CA LEU A 286 -8.40 3.34 -27.33
C LEU A 286 -7.63 2.15 -26.74
N SER A 287 -7.17 1.26 -27.63
CA SER A 287 -6.55 -0.02 -27.27
C SER A 287 -5.33 0.14 -26.36
N SER A 288 -4.50 1.16 -26.61
CA SER A 288 -3.34 1.48 -25.77
C SER A 288 -3.75 1.88 -24.35
N ILE A 289 -4.80 2.70 -24.17
CA ILE A 289 -5.32 3.04 -22.84
C ILE A 289 -5.88 1.80 -22.15
N GLN A 290 -6.69 1.00 -22.84
CA GLN A 290 -7.27 -0.22 -22.26
C GLN A 290 -6.19 -1.22 -21.80
N LYS A 291 -5.12 -1.39 -22.60
CA LYS A 291 -3.93 -2.17 -22.22
C LYS A 291 -3.37 -1.68 -20.87
N TYR A 292 -3.10 -0.39 -20.73
CA TYR A 292 -2.48 0.14 -19.51
C TYR A 292 -3.42 0.17 -18.30
N ARG A 293 -4.73 0.32 -18.50
CA ARG A 293 -5.71 0.17 -17.41
C ARG A 293 -5.66 -1.23 -16.81
N LYS A 294 -5.60 -2.27 -17.65
CA LYS A 294 -5.44 -3.66 -17.18
C LYS A 294 -4.10 -3.90 -16.49
N PHE A 295 -3.02 -3.27 -16.94
CA PHE A 295 -1.75 -3.33 -16.22
C PHE A 295 -1.84 -2.63 -14.86
N ALA A 296 -2.50 -1.47 -14.77
CA ALA A 296 -2.66 -0.74 -13.51
C ALA A 296 -3.52 -1.52 -12.49
N GLU A 297 -4.59 -2.18 -12.93
CA GLU A 297 -5.42 -3.06 -12.08
C GLU A 297 -4.64 -4.25 -11.50
N SER A 298 -3.66 -4.79 -12.25
CA SER A 298 -2.86 -5.95 -11.84
C SER A 298 -1.75 -5.63 -10.82
N ARG A 299 -1.51 -4.35 -10.56
CA ARG A 299 -0.48 -3.87 -9.64
C ARG A 299 -1.05 -3.62 -8.25
N SER A 300 -0.49 -4.33 -7.29
CA SER A 300 -0.48 -3.90 -5.90
C SER A 300 0.56 -2.78 -5.81
N PHE A 301 0.15 -1.55 -5.50
CA PHE A 301 1.09 -0.51 -5.10
C PHE A 301 1.64 -0.93 -3.74
N ASP A 302 2.75 -1.68 -3.74
CA ASP A 302 3.47 -1.98 -2.51
C ASP A 302 4.05 -0.65 -2.00
N GLU A 303 3.38 -0.09 -1.00
CA GLU A 303 4.01 0.87 -0.11
C GLU A 303 5.10 0.09 0.62
N GLY A 304 6.35 0.39 0.27
CA GLY A 304 7.53 -0.21 0.90
C GLY A 304 7.40 -0.07 2.42
N SER A 305 7.02 -1.16 3.07
CA SER A 305 6.96 -1.21 4.52
C SER A 305 8.40 -1.34 5.01
N ASP A 306 9.01 -0.25 5.45
CA ASP A 306 10.24 -0.30 6.22
C ASP A 306 9.96 -1.07 7.53
N GLN A 307 10.13 -2.39 7.52
CA GLN A 307 9.68 -3.27 8.61
C GLN A 307 10.67 -3.34 9.78
N VAL A 308 11.89 -2.82 9.63
CA VAL A 308 12.89 -2.75 10.72
C VAL A 308 13.71 -1.48 10.54
N GLY A 309 13.83 -0.67 11.60
CA GLY A 309 14.65 0.53 11.60
C GLY A 309 14.02 1.69 12.35
N ILE A 310 14.68 2.83 12.32
CA ILE A 310 14.19 4.05 12.98
C ILE A 310 12.81 4.47 12.43
N GLN A 311 12.59 4.33 11.12
CA GLN A 311 11.32 4.65 10.47
C GLN A 311 10.16 3.79 11.00
N TYR A 312 10.40 2.49 11.19
CA TYR A 312 9.40 1.57 11.75
C TYR A 312 8.91 2.06 13.12
N TYR A 313 9.83 2.38 14.02
CA TYR A 313 9.45 2.84 15.35
C TYR A 313 8.75 4.19 15.31
N ILE A 314 9.19 5.11 14.44
CA ILE A 314 8.53 6.40 14.21
C ILE A 314 7.10 6.21 13.71
N ASN A 315 6.89 5.36 12.70
CA ASN A 315 5.57 5.09 12.11
C ASN A 315 4.59 4.48 13.11
N ASN A 316 5.09 3.68 14.06
CA ASN A 316 4.27 2.98 15.04
C ASN A 316 3.92 3.78 16.29
N ILE A 317 4.41 5.02 16.44
CA ILE A 317 4.16 5.85 17.65
C ILE A 317 2.65 5.97 17.98
N PRO A 318 1.74 6.24 17.03
CA PRO A 318 0.30 6.33 17.33
C PRO A 318 -0.35 5.02 17.77
N TYR A 319 0.29 3.88 17.47
CA TYR A 319 -0.33 2.55 17.53
C TYR A 319 0.22 1.68 18.66
N ASP A 320 1.54 1.69 18.82
CA ASP A 320 2.27 0.99 19.87
C ASP A 320 3.42 1.87 20.38
N GLN A 321 3.02 2.93 21.08
CA GLN A 321 3.94 3.92 21.64
C GLN A 321 4.99 3.28 22.56
N ARG A 322 4.66 2.19 23.27
CA ARG A 322 5.59 1.50 24.19
C ARG A 322 6.71 0.81 23.43
N THR A 323 6.35 0.05 22.38
CA THR A 323 7.35 -0.63 21.53
C THR A 323 8.15 0.40 20.75
N SER A 324 7.50 1.44 20.21
CA SER A 324 8.19 2.57 19.56
C SER A 324 9.20 3.23 20.47
N GLU A 325 8.82 3.59 21.71
CA GLU A 325 9.75 4.22 22.65
C GLU A 325 10.93 3.30 22.99
N SER A 326 10.66 2.03 23.30
CA SER A 326 11.72 1.05 23.61
C SER A 326 12.67 0.83 22.44
N GLY A 327 12.15 0.84 21.20
CA GLY A 327 12.93 0.74 19.98
C GLY A 327 13.82 1.96 19.76
N LEU A 328 13.23 3.16 19.82
CA LEU A 328 13.95 4.43 19.65
C LEU A 328 15.02 4.64 20.73
N GLN A 329 14.80 4.15 21.96
CA GLN A 329 15.81 4.21 23.04
C GLN A 329 17.10 3.46 22.69
N LYS A 330 17.02 2.41 21.86
CA LYS A 330 18.17 1.59 21.45
C LYS A 330 18.93 2.18 20.26
N ILE A 331 18.38 3.20 19.61
CA ILE A 331 18.95 3.81 18.41
C ILE A 331 19.64 5.11 18.80
N ASN A 332 20.96 5.17 18.60
CA ASN A 332 21.75 6.37 18.83
C ASN A 332 21.71 7.30 17.61
N ALA A 333 20.55 7.90 17.35
CA ALA A 333 20.35 8.88 16.28
C ALA A 333 19.66 10.14 16.82
N PRO A 334 20.05 11.34 16.35
CA PRO A 334 19.39 12.59 16.73
C PRO A 334 17.87 12.54 16.57
N ILE A 335 17.39 12.02 15.43
CA ILE A 335 15.96 11.96 15.16
C ILE A 335 15.23 10.98 16.09
N ALA A 336 15.88 9.90 16.55
CA ALA A 336 15.30 8.99 17.55
C ALA A 336 15.09 9.68 18.90
N MET A 337 16.05 10.50 19.35
CA MET A 337 15.92 11.29 20.58
C MET A 337 14.79 12.31 20.47
N ALA A 338 14.63 12.93 19.30
CA ALA A 338 13.57 13.91 19.05
C ALA A 338 12.17 13.29 19.13
N TYR A 339 11.97 12.12 18.51
CA TYR A 339 10.69 11.41 18.60
C TYR A 339 10.41 10.86 20.00
N ARG A 340 11.45 10.48 20.77
CA ARG A 340 11.26 10.18 22.20
C ARG A 340 10.80 11.41 22.97
N ALA A 341 11.35 12.58 22.70
CA ALA A 341 10.90 13.81 23.35
C ALA A 341 9.45 14.15 22.98
N TYR A 342 9.05 13.94 21.72
CA TYR A 342 7.67 14.04 21.27
C TYR A 342 6.74 13.11 22.07
N ILE A 343 7.10 11.83 22.21
CA ILE A 343 6.35 10.83 23.00
C ILE A 343 6.13 11.31 24.44
N LEU A 344 7.19 11.81 25.11
CA LEU A 344 7.07 12.33 26.48
C LEU A 344 6.12 13.53 26.53
N PHE A 345 6.28 14.47 25.59
CA PHE A 345 5.49 15.70 25.55
C PHE A 345 3.99 15.41 25.39
N VAL A 346 3.60 14.56 24.44
CA VAL A 346 2.18 14.23 24.20
C VAL A 346 1.57 13.40 25.33
N ASN A 347 2.38 12.70 26.13
CA ASN A 347 1.95 12.00 27.34
C ASN A 347 1.81 12.92 28.56
N GLY A 348 1.89 14.24 28.39
CA GLY A 348 1.79 15.21 29.47
C GLY A 348 3.05 15.31 30.33
N GLN A 349 4.15 14.65 29.94
CA GLN A 349 5.44 14.85 30.58
C GLN A 349 6.13 16.05 29.91
N SER A 350 6.28 17.13 30.65
CA SER A 350 6.93 18.36 30.19
C SER A 350 8.12 18.74 31.08
N GLY A 351 8.89 19.75 30.67
CA GLY A 351 10.04 20.24 31.43
C GLY A 351 11.35 19.52 31.12
N THR A 352 12.17 19.27 32.13
CA THR A 352 13.57 18.86 31.98
C THR A 352 13.79 17.62 31.08
N PRO A 353 13.01 16.54 31.15
CA PRO A 353 13.23 15.36 30.29
C PRO A 353 13.06 15.65 28.80
N VAL A 354 12.02 16.38 28.41
CA VAL A 354 11.78 16.79 27.01
C VAL A 354 12.87 17.74 26.55
N ASN A 355 13.20 18.74 27.38
CA ASN A 355 14.24 19.73 27.07
C ASN A 355 15.59 19.05 26.82
N ASN A 356 15.97 18.10 27.69
CA ASN A 356 17.25 17.41 27.56
C ASN A 356 17.32 16.60 26.27
N LEU A 357 16.29 15.80 25.96
CA LEU A 357 16.26 14.98 24.75
C LEU A 357 16.29 15.83 23.48
N MET A 358 15.46 16.87 23.40
CA MET A 358 15.43 17.71 22.20
C MET A 358 16.71 18.53 22.02
N ASN A 359 17.27 19.11 23.08
CA ASN A 359 18.53 19.87 22.94
C ASN A 359 19.71 18.94 22.57
N GLN A 360 19.75 17.71 23.09
CA GLN A 360 20.73 16.71 22.66
C GLN A 360 20.51 16.28 21.21
N ALA A 361 19.26 16.11 20.78
CA ALA A 361 18.94 15.83 19.38
C ALA A 361 19.41 16.95 18.44
N ILE A 362 19.15 18.21 18.79
CA ILE A 362 19.60 19.37 18.02
C ILE A 362 21.14 19.41 17.95
N GLN A 363 21.82 19.33 19.09
CA GLN A 363 23.28 19.35 19.12
C GLN A 363 23.87 18.17 18.30
N GLY A 364 23.28 16.98 18.42
CA GLY A 364 23.66 15.81 17.65
C GLY A 364 23.52 16.02 16.14
N ALA A 365 22.35 16.49 15.68
CA ALA A 365 22.06 16.68 14.26
C ALA A 365 22.92 17.77 13.60
N PHE A 366 23.29 18.81 14.33
CA PHE A 366 24.03 19.97 13.80
C PHE A 366 25.52 19.96 14.17
N SER A 367 26.04 18.84 14.70
CA SER A 367 27.46 18.72 15.13
C SER A 367 28.45 18.49 13.98
N SER A 368 28.00 18.17 12.77
CA SER A 368 28.85 17.92 11.60
C SER A 368 29.37 19.23 10.98
N SER A 369 30.53 19.16 10.28
CA SER A 369 31.41 20.31 9.99
C SER A 369 30.85 21.45 9.12
N LYS A 370 29.62 21.34 8.61
CA LYS A 370 28.92 22.39 7.85
C LYS A 370 27.40 22.18 7.94
N PRO A 371 26.73 22.57 9.04
CA PRO A 371 25.27 22.59 9.03
C PRO A 371 24.83 23.59 7.96
N ASN A 372 23.88 23.21 7.11
CA ASN A 372 23.16 24.20 6.30
C ASN A 372 22.46 25.14 7.30
N PRO A 373 22.81 26.44 7.34
CA PRO A 373 22.24 27.35 8.32
C PRO A 373 20.73 27.42 8.07
N VAL A 374 19.95 27.09 9.11
CA VAL A 374 18.50 27.29 9.11
C VAL A 374 18.27 28.73 9.59
N PRO A 375 17.78 29.65 8.74
CA PRO A 375 17.59 31.04 9.14
C PRO A 375 16.68 31.14 10.37
N GLY A 376 17.12 31.89 11.38
CA GLY A 376 16.37 32.10 12.62
C GLY A 376 16.44 30.96 13.64
N PHE A 377 17.26 29.92 13.41
CA PHE A 377 17.45 28.81 14.34
C PHE A 377 18.89 28.76 14.89
N ASP A 378 19.02 28.77 16.21
CA ASP A 378 20.31 28.69 16.92
C ASP A 378 20.49 27.30 17.53
N TYR A 379 21.12 26.40 16.81
CA TYR A 379 21.36 25.03 17.26
C TYR A 379 22.35 24.91 18.44
N THR A 380 22.96 26.02 18.87
CA THR A 380 23.84 26.07 20.05
C THR A 380 23.10 26.47 21.33
N ALA A 381 21.89 27.02 21.21
CA ALA A 381 21.08 27.45 22.33
C ALA A 381 20.44 26.27 23.08
N ALA A 382 20.11 26.50 24.35
CA ALA A 382 19.30 25.58 25.15
C ALA A 382 17.83 26.03 25.14
N TYR A 383 16.97 25.19 24.60
CA TYR A 383 15.53 25.46 24.47
C TYR A 383 14.72 24.79 25.57
N ALA A 384 13.69 25.48 26.04
CA ALA A 384 12.62 24.90 26.87
C ALA A 384 11.38 24.71 26.01
N TYR A 385 10.78 23.52 26.05
CA TYR A 385 9.62 23.16 25.24
C TYR A 385 8.35 23.26 26.08
N THR A 386 7.59 24.33 25.85
CA THR A 386 6.31 24.59 26.50
C THR A 386 5.11 24.44 25.57
N SER A 387 5.36 24.36 24.25
CA SER A 387 4.34 24.17 23.23
C SER A 387 4.72 23.08 22.25
N LEU A 388 3.72 22.36 21.75
CA LEU A 388 3.91 21.34 20.73
C LEU A 388 4.40 21.94 19.41
N ASP A 389 3.99 23.17 19.11
CA ASP A 389 4.46 23.97 17.98
C ASP A 389 5.98 24.06 17.89
N GLN A 390 6.62 24.47 18.99
CA GLN A 390 8.07 24.61 19.03
C GLN A 390 8.77 23.26 18.89
N LEU A 391 8.19 22.21 19.50
CA LEU A 391 8.74 20.86 19.42
C LEU A 391 8.68 20.34 17.99
N ILE A 392 7.53 20.44 17.31
CA ILE A 392 7.37 19.98 15.93
C ILE A 392 8.21 20.82 14.96
N LEU A 393 8.33 22.13 15.19
CA LEU A 393 9.23 22.99 14.40
C LEU A 393 10.70 22.53 14.49
N HIS A 394 11.17 22.22 15.70
CA HIS A 394 12.54 21.73 15.88
C HIS A 394 12.72 20.29 15.37
N LEU A 395 11.68 19.46 15.47
CA LEU A 395 11.65 18.13 14.84
C LEU A 395 11.84 18.24 13.32
N ARG A 396 11.18 19.21 12.68
CA ARG A 396 11.38 19.56 11.26
C ARG A 396 12.82 20.00 10.96
N TYR A 397 13.46 20.78 11.83
CA TYR A 397 14.87 21.16 11.66
C TYR A 397 15.82 19.97 11.77
N ILE A 398 15.54 19.02 12.67
CA ILE A 398 16.34 17.80 12.80
C ILE A 398 16.16 16.92 11.56
N HIS A 399 14.92 16.70 11.08
CA HIS A 399 14.69 16.04 9.79
C HIS A 399 15.41 16.74 8.64
N ALA A 400 15.56 18.06 8.71
CA ALA A 400 16.26 18.82 7.68
C ALA A 400 17.80 18.69 7.72
N ALA A 401 18.33 18.16 8.82
CA ALA A 401 19.76 18.01 9.08
C ALA A 401 20.21 16.53 9.07
N THR A 402 19.28 15.58 8.98
CA THR A 402 19.54 14.14 9.04
C THR A 402 18.79 13.39 7.95
N ASP A 403 19.44 12.42 7.30
CA ASP A 403 18.80 11.54 6.29
C ASP A 403 18.27 10.21 6.87
N ASP A 404 18.25 10.11 8.21
CA ASP A 404 17.98 8.87 8.95
C ASP A 404 16.52 8.39 8.82
N ALA A 405 15.57 9.31 8.68
CA ALA A 405 14.14 9.01 8.66
C ALA A 405 13.33 10.08 7.92
N ASP A 406 12.25 9.61 7.29
CA ASP A 406 11.23 10.43 6.67
C ASP A 406 10.20 10.88 7.71
N VAL A 407 9.67 12.09 7.52
CA VAL A 407 8.58 12.63 8.33
C VAL A 407 7.34 11.76 8.14
N PRO A 408 6.76 11.22 9.22
CA PRO A 408 5.65 10.29 9.11
C PRO A 408 4.33 10.99 8.86
N CYS A 409 3.46 10.33 8.11
CA CYS A 409 2.17 10.89 7.72
C CYS A 409 1.20 11.10 8.88
N TRP A 410 1.30 10.27 9.92
CA TRP A 410 0.48 10.42 11.11
C TRP A 410 0.73 11.76 11.82
N LEU A 411 1.90 12.40 11.65
CA LEU A 411 2.19 13.68 12.28
C LEU A 411 1.25 14.77 11.77
N PHE A 412 0.94 14.75 10.48
CA PHE A 412 -0.02 15.66 9.85
C PHE A 412 -1.48 15.28 10.15
N GLN A 413 -1.75 14.01 10.43
CA GLN A 413 -3.10 13.53 10.80
C GLN A 413 -3.45 13.88 12.25
N LEU A 414 -2.49 13.71 13.17
CA LEU A 414 -2.70 13.95 14.60
C LEU A 414 -2.53 15.42 14.98
N HIS A 415 -1.61 16.14 14.32
CA HIS A 415 -1.23 17.52 14.65
C HIS A 415 -1.27 18.43 13.42
N PRO A 416 -2.41 18.55 12.72
CA PRO A 416 -2.47 19.25 11.44
C PRO A 416 -2.06 20.71 11.54
N ALA A 417 -2.44 21.45 12.59
CA ALA A 417 -2.13 22.87 12.70
C ALA A 417 -0.64 23.14 12.99
N GLU A 418 -0.04 22.37 13.87
CA GLU A 418 1.36 22.45 14.25
C GLU A 418 2.27 21.94 13.13
N ALA A 419 1.94 20.78 12.54
CA ALA A 419 2.70 20.19 11.44
C ALA A 419 2.65 21.09 10.21
N MET A 420 1.50 21.65 9.86
CA MET A 420 1.40 22.57 8.72
C MET A 420 2.22 23.85 8.90
N ARG A 421 2.29 24.41 10.12
CA ARG A 421 3.15 25.56 10.41
C ARG A 421 4.64 25.22 10.37
N ALA A 422 5.03 24.05 10.86
CA ALA A 422 6.42 23.63 10.91
C ALA A 422 6.98 23.18 9.56
N PHE A 423 6.17 22.44 8.79
CA PHE A 423 6.53 21.88 7.49
C PHE A 423 6.02 22.73 6.33
N GLU A 424 5.51 23.93 6.61
CA GLU A 424 5.15 24.87 5.57
C GLU A 424 6.37 25.08 4.65
N PRO A 425 6.21 24.87 3.34
CA PRO A 425 7.24 25.23 2.40
C PRO A 425 7.48 26.74 2.55
N GLY A 426 8.74 27.10 2.82
CA GLY A 426 9.17 28.48 3.06
C GLY A 426 9.04 29.31 1.79
N GLN A 427 10.15 29.71 1.16
CA GLN A 427 10.09 30.36 -0.15
C GLN A 427 10.04 29.37 -1.33
N SER A 428 10.30 28.09 -1.09
CA SER A 428 10.40 27.08 -2.15
C SER A 428 9.57 25.84 -1.81
N MET A 429 8.74 25.45 -2.76
CA MET A 429 7.92 24.23 -2.71
C MET A 429 8.76 22.98 -3.03
N SER A 430 9.85 23.15 -3.76
CA SER A 430 10.76 22.08 -4.22
C SER A 430 11.95 21.81 -3.29
N SER A 431 12.13 22.58 -2.22
CA SER A 431 13.25 22.39 -1.27
C SER A 431 13.28 20.95 -0.74
N ASN A 432 14.40 20.26 -0.91
CA ASN A 432 14.59 18.86 -0.50
C ASN A 432 15.36 18.74 0.83
N ASN A 433 15.28 19.74 1.70
CA ASN A 433 16.04 19.67 2.94
C ASN A 433 15.53 18.57 3.88
N TYR A 434 14.27 18.15 3.77
CA TYR A 434 13.72 16.98 4.47
C TYR A 434 12.84 16.13 3.54
N ARG A 435 12.69 14.85 3.89
CA ARG A 435 11.78 13.91 3.24
C ARG A 435 10.53 13.69 4.07
N ILE A 436 9.37 13.64 3.42
CA ILE A 436 8.08 13.23 3.99
C ILE A 436 7.70 11.91 3.34
N GLN A 437 7.17 10.98 4.14
CA GLN A 437 6.59 9.75 3.64
C GLN A 437 5.51 9.99 2.59
N ASN A 438 5.21 8.94 1.83
CA ASN A 438 4.02 8.93 1.00
C ASN A 438 2.79 8.93 1.90
N CYS A 439 2.07 10.04 1.94
CA CYS A 439 0.83 10.14 2.73
C CYS A 439 -0.40 9.73 1.94
N GLY A 440 -0.20 9.05 0.81
CA GLY A 440 -1.24 8.75 -0.16
C GLY A 440 -1.66 9.98 -0.95
N GLY A 441 -2.95 10.04 -1.28
CA GLY A 441 -3.58 11.14 -1.97
C GLY A 441 -3.89 10.82 -3.41
N PHE A 442 -3.10 11.36 -4.35
CA PHE A 442 -3.44 11.29 -5.77
C PHE A 442 -3.35 9.89 -6.38
N SER A 443 -2.67 8.93 -5.73
CA SER A 443 -2.56 7.54 -6.21
C SER A 443 -3.92 6.81 -6.26
N ASP A 444 -4.93 7.34 -5.58
CA ASP A 444 -6.28 6.80 -5.58
C ASP A 444 -7.06 7.17 -6.85
N TRP A 445 -6.56 8.14 -7.64
CA TRP A 445 -7.19 8.55 -8.90
C TRP A 445 -6.83 7.59 -10.03
N GLU A 446 -7.82 7.17 -10.82
CA GLU A 446 -7.60 6.20 -11.90
C GLU A 446 -6.64 6.76 -12.96
N GLU A 447 -6.73 8.05 -13.27
CA GLU A 447 -5.88 8.74 -14.23
C GLU A 447 -4.42 8.81 -13.79
N VAL A 448 -4.17 9.03 -12.49
CA VAL A 448 -2.82 9.05 -11.93
C VAL A 448 -2.20 7.65 -12.02
N ARG A 449 -2.95 6.61 -11.65
CA ARG A 449 -2.47 5.22 -11.79
C ARG A 449 -2.18 4.86 -13.25
N LEU A 450 -3.06 5.26 -14.16
CA LEU A 450 -2.87 5.05 -15.60
C LEU A 450 -1.60 5.76 -16.09
N LEU A 451 -1.46 7.05 -15.79
CA LEU A 451 -0.30 7.86 -16.18
C LEU A 451 1.01 7.27 -15.65
N THR A 452 1.08 6.95 -14.36
CA THR A 452 2.29 6.37 -13.75
C THR A 452 2.62 5.02 -14.36
N THR A 453 1.62 4.18 -14.67
CA THR A 453 1.83 2.88 -15.31
C THR A 453 2.41 3.04 -16.72
N ILE A 454 1.91 3.99 -17.51
CA ILE A 454 2.45 4.29 -18.84
C ILE A 454 3.88 4.82 -18.73
N ALA A 455 4.13 5.77 -17.84
CA ALA A 455 5.45 6.35 -17.63
C ALA A 455 6.50 5.30 -17.25
N GLU A 456 6.13 4.35 -16.39
CA GLU A 456 6.99 3.24 -15.98
C GLU A 456 7.33 2.29 -17.14
N ASP A 457 6.36 1.92 -17.96
CA ASP A 457 6.60 1.11 -19.17
C ASP A 457 7.55 1.83 -20.14
N MET A 458 7.38 3.15 -20.27
CA MET A 458 8.25 4.01 -21.06
C MET A 458 9.68 4.10 -20.52
N ASN A 459 9.98 3.65 -19.31
CA ASN A 459 11.34 3.66 -18.76
C ASN A 459 12.22 2.50 -19.29
N ALA A 460 11.69 1.63 -20.15
CA ALA A 460 12.40 0.55 -20.87
C ALA A 460 13.29 -0.33 -19.98
N GLY A 461 12.83 -0.65 -18.77
CA GLY A 461 13.54 -1.56 -17.85
C GLY A 461 14.78 -0.98 -17.17
N SER A 462 15.04 0.33 -17.31
CA SER A 462 16.11 0.97 -16.52
C SER A 462 15.70 1.00 -15.04
N SER A 463 16.57 0.55 -14.14
CA SER A 463 16.31 0.69 -12.70
C SER A 463 16.20 2.18 -12.35
N VAL A 464 15.04 2.61 -11.84
CA VAL A 464 14.89 3.97 -11.31
C VAL A 464 15.64 4.07 -9.99
N ASN A 465 16.35 5.18 -9.79
CA ASN A 465 17.02 5.43 -8.51
C ASN A 465 15.98 5.53 -7.38
N PRO A 466 16.03 4.66 -6.36
CA PRO A 466 15.08 4.69 -5.24
C PRO A 466 15.06 6.03 -4.51
N ALA A 467 16.19 6.73 -4.42
CA ALA A 467 16.27 8.06 -3.82
C ALA A 467 15.47 9.09 -4.63
N GLU A 468 15.53 9.04 -5.97
CA GLU A 468 14.76 9.96 -6.84
C GLU A 468 13.25 9.70 -6.72
N LEU A 469 12.84 8.44 -6.58
CA LEU A 469 11.46 8.07 -6.31
C LEU A 469 10.99 8.58 -4.95
N SER A 470 11.81 8.39 -3.90
CA SER A 470 11.51 8.86 -2.55
C SER A 470 11.39 10.39 -2.51
N ASP A 471 12.30 11.10 -3.17
CA ASP A 471 12.27 12.56 -3.27
C ASP A 471 11.05 13.05 -4.05
N GLY A 472 10.68 12.35 -5.12
CA GLY A 472 9.46 12.60 -5.90
C GLY A 472 8.21 12.48 -5.03
N ARG A 473 8.07 11.37 -4.30
CA ARG A 473 6.96 11.13 -3.37
C ARG A 473 6.93 12.19 -2.27
N SER A 474 8.07 12.55 -1.70
CA SER A 474 8.13 13.61 -0.68
C SER A 474 7.65 14.96 -1.23
N ARG A 475 8.05 15.35 -2.46
CA ARG A 475 7.54 16.57 -3.11
C ARG A 475 6.04 16.52 -3.35
N GLN A 476 5.55 15.39 -3.87
CA GLN A 476 4.12 15.16 -4.06
C GLN A 476 3.34 15.34 -2.75
N THR A 477 3.80 14.73 -1.66
CA THR A 477 3.19 14.89 -0.34
C THR A 477 3.19 16.35 0.11
N ARG A 478 4.28 17.11 -0.13
CA ARG A 478 4.30 18.55 0.18
C ARG A 478 3.26 19.35 -0.60
N TYR A 479 3.13 19.08 -1.89
CA TYR A 479 2.11 19.74 -2.73
C TYR A 479 0.69 19.37 -2.29
N LEU A 480 0.50 18.15 -1.81
CA LEU A 480 -0.76 17.68 -1.29
C LEU A 480 -1.16 18.38 0.01
N LEU A 481 -0.25 18.42 0.99
CA LEU A 481 -0.52 18.87 2.35
C LEU A 481 -0.61 20.39 2.45
N ALA A 482 0.34 21.11 1.83
CA ALA A 482 0.51 22.56 1.96
C ALA A 482 0.64 23.25 0.60
N PRO A 483 -0.39 23.19 -0.27
CA PRO A 483 -0.33 23.78 -1.60
C PRO A 483 -0.13 25.30 -1.52
N LYS A 484 0.88 25.79 -2.25
CA LYS A 484 1.13 27.21 -2.50
C LYS A 484 1.60 27.40 -3.93
N ALA A 485 1.46 28.64 -4.42
CA ALA A 485 2.08 29.05 -5.67
C ALA A 485 3.59 28.74 -5.67
N LEU A 486 4.08 28.26 -6.81
CA LEU A 486 5.52 28.12 -7.03
C LEU A 486 6.18 29.49 -7.09
N SER A 487 7.46 29.56 -6.71
CA SER A 487 8.26 30.74 -7.05
C SER A 487 8.43 30.86 -8.56
N GLU A 488 8.68 32.07 -9.07
CA GLU A 488 8.87 32.32 -10.51
C GLU A 488 9.98 31.44 -11.12
N GLN A 489 11.04 31.18 -10.35
CA GLN A 489 12.14 30.30 -10.76
C GLN A 489 11.70 28.83 -10.84
N GLU A 490 10.94 28.35 -9.86
CA GLU A 490 10.44 26.97 -9.87
C GLU A 490 9.44 26.76 -11.00
N ASP A 491 8.52 27.72 -11.19
CA ASP A 491 7.53 27.69 -12.26
C ASP A 491 8.21 27.63 -13.64
N SER A 492 9.19 28.52 -13.88
CA SER A 492 10.00 28.53 -15.10
C SER A 492 10.75 27.21 -15.33
N ALA A 493 11.30 26.60 -14.27
CA ALA A 493 12.02 25.33 -14.34
C ALA A 493 11.09 24.15 -14.64
N VAL A 494 9.87 24.16 -14.10
CA VAL A 494 8.84 23.15 -14.35
C VAL A 494 8.29 23.28 -15.77
N ALA A 495 8.00 24.50 -16.23
CA ALA A 495 7.58 24.78 -17.60
C ALA A 495 8.64 24.34 -18.62
N SER A 496 9.93 24.63 -18.34
CA SER A 496 11.04 24.19 -19.19
C SER A 496 11.15 22.67 -19.25
N TRP A 497 11.01 21.99 -18.11
CA TRP A 497 10.98 20.53 -18.05
C TRP A 497 9.83 19.95 -18.89
N HIS A 498 8.62 20.50 -18.75
CA HIS A 498 7.45 20.04 -19.51
C HIS A 498 7.65 20.21 -21.01
N LYS A 499 8.19 21.37 -21.44
CA LYS A 499 8.49 21.63 -22.85
C LYS A 499 9.51 20.65 -23.42
N SER A 500 10.60 20.38 -22.69
CA SER A 500 11.61 19.40 -23.11
C SER A 500 11.01 18.00 -23.21
N LEU A 501 10.24 17.58 -22.21
CA LEU A 501 9.57 16.29 -22.19
C LEU A 501 8.69 16.11 -23.44
N GLN A 502 7.78 17.07 -23.70
CA GLN A 502 6.86 16.97 -24.84
C GLN A 502 7.60 16.95 -26.17
N THR A 503 8.63 17.79 -26.32
CA THR A 503 9.42 17.84 -27.56
C THR A 503 10.12 16.51 -27.82
N ASN A 504 10.79 15.96 -26.81
CA ASN A 504 11.57 14.73 -26.94
C ASN A 504 10.68 13.50 -27.08
N LEU A 505 9.53 13.46 -26.38
CA LEU A 505 8.53 12.42 -26.56
C LEU A 505 7.93 12.43 -27.96
N ALA A 506 7.59 13.60 -28.50
CA ALA A 506 7.08 13.71 -29.86
C ALA A 506 8.12 13.20 -30.87
N GLN A 507 9.41 13.53 -30.71
CA GLN A 507 10.47 13.01 -31.58
C GLN A 507 10.66 11.49 -31.43
N TRP A 508 10.55 10.96 -30.21
CA TRP A 508 10.63 9.53 -29.96
C TRP A 508 9.45 8.78 -30.61
N ALA A 509 8.25 9.35 -30.56
CA ALA A 509 7.03 8.80 -31.15
C ALA A 509 7.11 8.65 -32.68
N LEU A 510 7.89 9.49 -33.37
CA LEU A 510 8.04 9.44 -34.83
C LEU A 510 8.81 8.20 -35.33
N LYS A 511 9.44 7.42 -34.44
CA LYS A 511 10.28 6.28 -34.83
C LYS A 511 9.47 5.08 -35.33
N ASP A 512 8.29 4.82 -34.75
CA ASP A 512 7.34 3.81 -35.22
C ASP A 512 5.95 3.99 -34.59
N ALA A 513 4.95 3.35 -35.22
CA ALA A 513 3.54 3.49 -34.85
C ALA A 513 3.21 3.01 -33.42
N MET A 514 3.92 2.03 -32.88
CA MET A 514 3.69 1.57 -31.51
C MET A 514 4.12 2.64 -30.48
N LEU A 515 5.20 3.36 -30.77
CA LEU A 515 5.66 4.47 -29.94
C LEU A 515 4.73 5.68 -30.06
N GLU A 516 4.17 5.92 -31.25
CA GLU A 516 3.11 6.91 -31.44
C GLU A 516 1.87 6.59 -30.60
N ASP A 517 1.39 5.35 -30.62
CA ASP A 517 0.24 4.91 -29.81
C ASP A 517 0.52 5.06 -28.30
N THR A 518 1.75 4.76 -27.87
CA THR A 518 2.18 4.91 -26.47
C THR A 518 2.27 6.38 -26.07
N TYR A 519 2.83 7.23 -26.95
CA TYR A 519 2.89 8.67 -26.74
C TYR A 519 1.49 9.30 -26.66
N THR A 520 0.56 8.90 -27.53
CA THR A 520 -0.84 9.36 -27.49
C THR A 520 -1.49 8.96 -26.17
N ALA A 521 -1.37 7.70 -25.74
CA ALA A 521 -1.92 7.25 -24.46
C ALA A 521 -1.33 8.03 -23.27
N PHE A 522 -0.01 8.21 -23.27
CA PHE A 522 0.69 9.01 -22.26
C PHE A 522 0.19 10.45 -22.25
N GLY A 523 0.10 11.10 -23.41
CA GLY A 523 -0.35 12.50 -23.52
C GLY A 523 -1.78 12.68 -23.01
N ILE A 524 -2.69 11.77 -23.35
CA ILE A 524 -4.08 11.83 -22.89
C ILE A 524 -4.17 11.65 -21.38
N ALA A 525 -3.47 10.66 -20.82
CA ALA A 525 -3.41 10.46 -19.36
C ALA A 525 -2.76 11.65 -18.65
N PHE A 526 -1.67 12.21 -19.22
CA PHE A 526 -0.93 13.34 -18.68
C PHE A 526 -1.83 14.57 -18.57
N TYR A 527 -2.44 15.00 -19.68
CA TYR A 527 -3.22 16.23 -19.70
C TYR A 527 -4.55 16.10 -18.97
N GLN A 528 -5.18 14.93 -18.96
CA GLN A 528 -6.34 14.69 -18.09
C GLN A 528 -5.96 14.80 -16.62
N THR A 529 -4.86 14.16 -16.20
CA THR A 529 -4.38 14.26 -14.82
C THR A 529 -4.03 15.70 -14.45
N GLN A 530 -3.44 16.45 -15.38
CA GLN A 530 -3.13 17.86 -15.18
C GLN A 530 -4.41 18.69 -14.92
N VAL A 531 -5.47 18.49 -15.71
CA VAL A 531 -6.75 19.19 -15.49
C VAL A 531 -7.32 18.89 -14.11
N LEU A 532 -7.28 17.62 -13.67
CA LEU A 532 -7.74 17.23 -12.32
C LEU A 532 -6.90 17.92 -11.24
N LEU A 533 -5.57 17.89 -11.35
CA LEU A 533 -4.68 18.54 -10.38
C LEU A 533 -4.87 20.06 -10.33
N GLU A 534 -5.07 20.71 -11.48
CA GLU A 534 -5.39 22.15 -11.55
C GLU A 534 -6.68 22.46 -10.78
N ASP A 535 -7.75 21.68 -10.96
CA ASP A 535 -9.00 21.87 -10.22
C ASP A 535 -8.86 21.59 -8.73
N TYR A 536 -8.07 20.58 -8.35
CA TYR A 536 -7.74 20.30 -6.95
C TYR A 536 -7.04 21.50 -6.30
N TYR A 537 -6.02 22.07 -6.96
CA TYR A 537 -5.31 23.22 -6.41
C TYR A 537 -6.15 24.49 -6.39
N MET A 538 -7.05 24.67 -7.36
CA MET A 538 -8.05 25.75 -7.30
C MET A 538 -9.06 25.54 -6.16
N ASP A 539 -9.45 24.31 -5.81
CA ASP A 539 -10.25 24.01 -4.61
C ASP A 539 -9.49 24.37 -3.32
N LYS A 540 -8.16 24.41 -3.36
CA LYS A 540 -7.28 24.83 -2.26
C LYS A 540 -7.00 26.34 -2.25
N GLY A 541 -7.64 27.10 -3.14
CA GLY A 541 -7.60 28.57 -3.14
C GLY A 541 -6.54 29.18 -4.05
N LEU A 542 -5.81 28.39 -4.84
CA LEU A 542 -4.89 28.91 -5.85
C LEU A 542 -5.69 29.45 -7.05
N ASN A 543 -5.16 30.48 -7.72
CA ASN A 543 -5.72 30.91 -8.99
C ASN A 543 -5.28 29.97 -10.14
N SER A 544 -5.90 30.11 -11.32
CA SER A 544 -5.68 29.19 -12.45
C SER A 544 -4.21 29.09 -12.89
N GLY A 545 -3.44 30.18 -12.86
CA GLY A 545 -2.03 30.16 -13.27
C GLY A 545 -1.14 29.49 -12.22
N GLU A 546 -1.37 29.80 -10.94
CA GLU A 546 -0.68 29.15 -9.82
C GLU A 546 -0.97 27.64 -9.78
N ALA A 547 -2.23 27.27 -10.05
CA ALA A 547 -2.66 25.88 -10.09
C ALA A 547 -2.03 25.11 -11.27
N GLU A 548 -1.87 25.74 -12.45
CA GLU A 548 -1.18 25.14 -13.61
C GLU A 548 0.28 24.81 -13.28
N GLY A 549 1.02 25.78 -12.71
CA GLY A 549 2.40 25.58 -12.28
C GLY A 549 2.55 24.44 -11.28
N LEU A 550 1.72 24.46 -10.22
CA LEU A 550 1.78 23.44 -9.17
C LEU A 550 1.30 22.06 -9.66
N ALA A 551 0.33 21.99 -10.58
CA ALA A 551 -0.09 20.75 -11.23
C ALA A 551 1.05 20.14 -12.05
N LEU A 552 1.75 20.93 -12.86
CA LEU A 552 2.93 20.46 -13.60
C LEU A 552 4.07 20.02 -12.69
N ALA A 553 4.31 20.72 -11.57
CA ALA A 553 5.30 20.31 -10.58
C ALA A 553 4.94 18.98 -9.94
N THR A 554 3.65 18.77 -9.66
CA THR A 554 3.12 17.51 -9.13
C THR A 554 3.31 16.37 -10.11
N LEU A 555 2.97 16.56 -11.38
CA LEU A 555 3.22 15.59 -12.43
C LEU A 555 4.72 15.27 -12.57
N LYS A 556 5.58 16.28 -12.55
CA LYS A 556 7.04 16.09 -12.56
C LYS A 556 7.51 15.26 -11.36
N ALA A 557 6.95 15.48 -10.18
CA ALA A 557 7.28 14.72 -8.99
C ALA A 557 6.83 13.25 -9.09
N MET A 558 5.67 12.99 -9.69
CA MET A 558 5.11 11.64 -9.88
C MET A 558 5.84 10.84 -10.94
N ILE A 559 6.05 11.42 -12.13
CA ILE A 559 6.52 10.66 -13.30
C ILE A 559 7.92 11.00 -13.78
N GLY A 560 8.49 12.12 -13.29
CA GLY A 560 9.83 12.59 -13.68
C GLY A 560 10.92 11.51 -13.62
N PRO A 561 10.99 10.70 -12.55
CA PRO A 561 11.98 9.62 -12.45
C PRO A 561 11.88 8.59 -13.58
N TYR A 562 10.67 8.30 -14.07
CA TYR A 562 10.44 7.31 -15.13
C TYR A 562 10.67 7.86 -16.54
N VAL A 563 10.42 9.15 -16.74
CA VAL A 563 10.57 9.81 -18.06
C VAL A 563 11.90 10.54 -18.21
N LYS A 564 12.84 10.36 -17.28
CA LYS A 564 14.12 11.07 -17.23
C LYS A 564 14.94 10.96 -18.51
N ARG A 565 14.86 9.84 -19.23
CA ARG A 565 15.55 9.64 -20.52
C ARG A 565 15.13 10.60 -21.64
N PHE A 566 14.02 11.32 -21.43
CA PHE A 566 13.46 12.31 -22.36
C PHE A 566 13.71 13.75 -21.91
N ILE A 567 14.47 13.96 -20.83
CA ILE A 567 14.86 15.27 -20.31
C ILE A 567 16.34 15.47 -20.59
#